data_AF-A0A7Y5RYK8-F1
#
_entry.id   AF-A0A7Y5RYK8-F1
#
_cell.length_a   1.000
_cell.length_b   1.000
_cell.length_c   1.000
_cell.angle_alpha   90.00
_cell.angle_beta   90.00
_cell.angle_gamma   90.00
#
_symmetry.space_group_name_H-M   'P 1'
#
loop_
_entity.id
_entity.type
_entity.pdbx_description
1 polymer ?
#
loop_
_entity_poly.entity_id
_entity_poly.type
_entity_poly.pdbx_seq_one_letter_code
_entity_poly.pdbx_strand_id
1 'polypeptide(L)'
;MLIGDTVADLENLESLGVCRLVASLPPIPPANNDEDIDFNRWTHVIAIARVIQRLEPGEVEYALNRFCIHAETAYEREADGVYEWSKVYLLNRVLFNFNDRLPPPADGPATFSTGFTLTHIRGQPSCEDLECPIVWNEGRPELGARLLAFNGGPYRGGDEFAFLRRRFGFRKLHL
;
A
#
# COMPACT_ATOMS: atom_id res chain seq x y z
N MET A 1 -26.45 7.95 -6.90
CA MET A 1 -26.05 8.81 -5.76
C MET A 1 -26.25 7.99 -4.49
N LEU A 2 -25.21 7.28 -4.08
CA LEU A 2 -25.13 6.55 -2.81
C LEU A 2 -23.70 6.70 -2.31
N ILE A 3 -23.40 7.88 -1.78
CA ILE A 3 -22.22 8.14 -0.95
C ILE A 3 -22.79 8.13 0.47
N GLY A 4 -23.01 6.95 1.04
CA GLY A 4 -23.71 6.83 2.32
C GLY A 4 -23.49 5.50 3.02
N ASP A 5 -23.38 4.41 2.26
CA ASP A 5 -23.41 3.07 2.85
C ASP A 5 -22.02 2.45 3.13
N THR A 6 -20.93 3.02 2.61
CA THR A 6 -19.56 2.48 2.83
C THR A 6 -18.93 2.92 4.14
N VAL A 7 -19.38 4.02 4.75
CA VAL A 7 -18.80 4.52 6.02
C VAL A 7 -19.39 3.77 7.22
N ALA A 8 -20.66 3.38 7.15
CA ALA A 8 -21.36 2.69 8.24
C ALA A 8 -20.81 1.27 8.49
N ASP A 9 -20.34 0.57 7.46
CA ASP A 9 -19.71 -0.75 7.61
C ASP A 9 -18.28 -0.69 8.18
N LEU A 10 -17.65 0.49 8.17
CA LEU A 10 -16.37 0.74 8.84
C LEU A 10 -16.53 1.06 10.33
N GLU A 11 -17.73 1.44 10.78
CA GLU A 11 -18.01 1.75 12.19
C GLU A 11 -18.08 0.49 13.07
N ASN A 12 -18.42 -0.67 12.50
CA ASN A 12 -18.35 -1.98 13.18
C ASN A 12 -16.91 -2.53 13.35
N LEU A 13 -15.88 -1.74 12.99
CA LEU A 13 -14.45 -2.05 13.14
C LEU A 13 -13.83 -1.40 14.38
N GLU A 14 -14.51 -1.46 15.54
CA GLU A 14 -13.92 -1.05 16.83
C GLU A 14 -12.59 -1.76 17.14
N SER A 15 -12.29 -2.87 16.44
CA SER A 15 -11.03 -3.61 16.51
C SER A 15 -9.92 -3.18 15.54
N LEU A 16 -10.06 -2.18 14.64
CA LEU A 16 -9.00 -1.91 13.64
C LEU A 16 -8.76 -0.42 13.40
N GLY A 17 -8.16 0.28 14.37
CA GLY A 17 -7.62 1.63 14.18
C GLY A 17 -6.74 1.76 12.92
N VAL A 18 -6.02 0.70 12.55
CA VAL A 18 -5.22 0.62 11.32
C VAL A 18 -6.08 0.75 10.05
N CYS A 19 -7.26 0.12 9.97
CA CYS A 19 -8.13 0.26 8.79
C CYS A 19 -8.58 1.70 8.60
N ARG A 20 -8.89 2.42 9.68
CA ARG A 20 -9.25 3.84 9.62
C ARG A 20 -8.07 4.72 9.20
N LEU A 21 -6.87 4.43 9.71
CA LEU A 21 -5.65 5.11 9.28
C LEU A 21 -5.42 4.91 7.77
N VAL A 22 -5.49 3.67 7.29
CA VAL A 22 -5.32 3.35 5.87
C VAL A 22 -6.40 4.00 5.00
N ALA A 23 -7.68 3.94 5.39
CA ALA A 23 -8.78 4.55 4.67
C ALA A 23 -8.57 6.07 4.47
N SER A 24 -7.98 6.73 5.48
CA SER A 24 -7.68 8.17 5.45
C SER A 24 -6.48 8.54 4.56
N LEU A 25 -5.73 7.56 4.06
CA LEU A 25 -4.69 7.84 3.08
C LEU A 25 -5.33 8.33 1.78
N PRO A 26 -4.73 9.33 1.11
CA PRO A 26 -5.20 9.73 -0.21
C PRO A 26 -5.13 8.51 -1.14
N PRO A 27 -6.15 8.28 -1.99
CA PRO A 27 -6.01 7.30 -3.06
C PRO A 27 -4.84 7.75 -3.94
N ILE A 28 -4.08 6.80 -4.45
CA ILE A 28 -3.01 7.12 -5.38
C ILE A 28 -3.67 7.13 -6.75
N PRO A 29 -3.72 8.28 -7.45
CA PRO A 29 -4.33 8.31 -8.77
C PRO A 29 -3.57 7.36 -9.69
N PRO A 30 -4.26 6.62 -10.59
CA PRO A 30 -3.59 5.86 -11.61
C PRO A 30 -3.06 6.91 -12.59
N ALA A 31 -1.75 6.99 -12.75
CA ALA A 31 -1.13 8.14 -13.38
C ALA A 31 -1.63 8.38 -14.83
N ASN A 32 -2.61 9.27 -14.95
CA ASN A 32 -3.04 9.96 -16.15
C ASN A 32 -3.26 11.46 -15.91
N ASN A 33 -3.18 11.93 -14.66
CA ASN A 33 -3.34 13.34 -14.31
C ASN A 33 -2.06 13.80 -13.60
N ASP A 34 -1.59 15.00 -13.92
CA ASP A 34 -0.41 15.69 -13.37
C ASP A 34 -0.50 16.00 -11.85
N GLU A 35 -1.38 15.31 -11.13
CA GLU A 35 -1.50 15.38 -9.67
C GLU A 35 -0.68 14.26 -9.03
N ASP A 36 0.63 14.50 -8.96
CA ASP A 36 1.51 13.74 -8.06
C ASP A 36 0.96 13.71 -6.62
N ILE A 37 1.45 12.77 -5.82
CA ILE A 37 1.30 12.84 -4.37
C ILE A 37 2.04 14.10 -3.91
N ASP A 38 1.30 15.18 -3.63
CA ASP A 38 1.88 16.42 -3.12
C ASP A 38 2.53 16.22 -1.74
N PHE A 39 3.28 17.24 -1.31
CA PHE A 39 3.99 17.21 -0.03
C PHE A 39 3.09 16.96 1.19
N ASN A 40 1.85 17.49 1.18
CA ASN A 40 0.91 17.31 2.29
C ASN A 40 0.41 15.86 2.35
N ARG A 41 0.13 15.27 1.18
CA ARG A 41 -0.24 13.86 1.06
C ARG A 41 0.88 12.95 1.55
N TRP A 42 2.15 13.24 1.21
CA TRP A 42 3.29 12.49 1.73
C TRP A 42 3.47 12.63 3.24
N THR A 43 3.30 13.84 3.77
CA THR A 43 3.35 14.08 5.22
C THR A 43 2.31 13.23 5.95
N HIS A 44 1.10 13.11 5.39
CA HIS A 44 0.03 12.27 5.94
C HIS A 44 0.39 10.78 5.88
N VAL A 45 0.91 10.29 4.75
CA VAL A 45 1.38 8.91 4.59
C VAL A 45 2.49 8.59 5.61
N ILE A 46 3.47 9.47 5.78
CA ILE A 46 4.57 9.31 6.75
C ILE A 46 4.04 9.29 8.18
N ALA A 47 3.10 10.18 8.51
CA ALA A 47 2.50 10.23 9.84
C ALA A 47 1.79 8.92 10.20
N ILE A 48 0.99 8.38 9.27
CA ILE A 48 0.32 7.09 9.43
C ILE A 48 1.32 5.95 9.55
N ALA A 49 2.34 5.91 8.68
CA ALA A 49 3.39 4.90 8.75
C ALA A 49 4.10 4.90 10.11
N ARG A 50 4.39 6.07 10.68
CA ARG A 50 4.98 6.20 12.03
C ARG A 50 4.06 5.68 13.14
N VAL A 51 2.75 5.84 13.01
CA VAL A 51 1.79 5.25 13.95
C VAL A 51 1.84 3.73 13.83
N ILE A 52 1.76 3.21 12.61
CA ILE A 52 1.75 1.77 12.34
C ILE A 52 3.04 1.07 12.79
N GLN A 53 4.21 1.71 12.66
CA GLN A 53 5.50 1.19 13.16
C GLN A 53 5.52 0.92 14.67
N ARG A 54 4.58 1.49 15.45
CA ARG A 54 4.48 1.32 16.91
C ARG A 54 3.39 0.34 17.35
N LEU A 55 2.62 -0.19 16.41
CA LEU A 55 1.52 -1.12 16.70
C LEU A 55 2.01 -2.57 16.72
N GLU A 56 1.23 -3.43 17.35
CA GLU A 56 1.51 -4.85 17.39
C GLU A 56 1.46 -5.44 15.97
N PRO A 57 2.52 -6.13 15.48
CA PRO A 57 2.60 -6.54 14.09
C PRO A 57 1.45 -7.43 13.62
N GLY A 58 0.93 -8.29 14.50
CA GLY A 58 -0.21 -9.17 14.19
C GLY A 58 -1.51 -8.39 13.99
N GLU A 59 -1.70 -7.28 14.71
CA GLU A 59 -2.87 -6.41 14.53
C GLU A 59 -2.79 -5.66 13.19
N VAL A 60 -1.59 -5.19 12.83
CA VAL A 60 -1.36 -4.54 11.53
C VAL A 60 -1.60 -5.52 10.38
N GLU A 61 -1.00 -6.70 10.43
CA GLU A 61 -1.19 -7.76 9.42
C GLU A 61 -2.68 -8.09 9.23
N TYR A 62 -3.39 -8.35 10.33
CA TYR A 62 -4.81 -8.65 10.30
C TYR A 62 -5.62 -7.49 9.71
N ALA A 63 -5.34 -6.26 10.14
CA ALA A 63 -6.06 -5.07 9.66
C ALA A 63 -5.87 -4.81 8.17
N LEU A 64 -4.64 -4.88 7.67
CA LEU A 64 -4.35 -4.67 6.24
C LEU A 64 -5.05 -5.71 5.37
N ASN A 65 -5.06 -6.98 5.81
CA ASN A 65 -5.82 -8.02 5.10
C ASN A 65 -7.34 -7.76 5.13
N ARG A 66 -7.89 -7.36 6.28
CA ARG A 66 -9.32 -7.02 6.39
C ARG A 66 -9.70 -5.83 5.52
N PHE A 67 -8.85 -4.81 5.46
CA PHE A 67 -9.05 -3.64 4.62
C PHE A 67 -9.13 -4.04 3.13
N CYS A 68 -8.16 -4.82 2.64
CA CYS A 68 -8.16 -5.25 1.23
C CYS A 68 -9.34 -6.17 0.88
N ILE A 69 -9.75 -7.07 1.79
CA ILE A 69 -10.94 -7.91 1.60
C ILE A 69 -12.20 -7.04 1.53
N HIS A 70 -12.34 -6.07 2.43
CA HIS A 70 -13.49 -5.17 2.43
C HIS A 70 -13.56 -4.36 1.13
N ALA A 71 -12.44 -3.80 0.67
CA ALA A 71 -12.36 -3.09 -0.59
C ALA A 71 -12.75 -3.98 -1.80
N GLU A 72 -12.33 -5.25 -1.83
CA GLU A 72 -12.77 -6.19 -2.88
C GLU A 72 -14.29 -6.40 -2.85
N THR A 73 -14.87 -6.59 -1.65
CA THR A 73 -16.31 -6.85 -1.52
C THR A 73 -17.19 -5.62 -1.78
N ALA A 74 -16.71 -4.44 -1.41
CA ALA A 74 -17.49 -3.20 -1.50
C ALA A 74 -17.53 -2.63 -2.93
N TYR A 75 -16.52 -2.93 -3.74
CA TYR A 75 -16.34 -2.32 -5.06
C TYR A 75 -16.35 -3.30 -6.23
N GLU A 76 -16.74 -4.58 -6.03
CA GLU A 76 -16.92 -5.60 -7.09
C GLU A 76 -15.85 -5.61 -8.22
N ARG A 77 -14.57 -5.41 -7.89
CA ARG A 77 -13.44 -5.29 -8.85
C ARG A 77 -13.54 -4.13 -9.85
N GLU A 78 -14.27 -3.07 -9.52
CA GLU A 78 -14.23 -1.81 -10.25
C GLU A 78 -12.92 -1.04 -9.95
N ALA A 79 -12.66 0.02 -10.70
CA ALA A 79 -11.48 0.89 -10.54
C ALA A 79 -11.31 1.40 -9.08
N ASP A 80 -12.40 1.47 -8.33
CA ASP A 80 -12.43 1.91 -6.93
C ASP A 80 -11.80 0.91 -5.95
N GLY A 81 -11.99 -0.41 -6.15
CA GLY A 81 -11.32 -1.42 -5.32
C GLY A 81 -9.80 -1.39 -5.51
N VAL A 82 -9.38 -1.14 -6.75
CA VAL A 82 -7.97 -0.94 -7.13
C VAL A 82 -7.37 0.28 -6.43
N TYR A 83 -8.10 1.39 -6.33
CA TYR A 83 -7.64 2.58 -5.60
C TYR A 83 -7.37 2.31 -4.14
N GLU A 84 -8.27 1.58 -3.47
CA GLU A 84 -8.11 1.27 -2.07
C GLU A 84 -6.90 0.34 -1.83
N TRP A 85 -6.66 -0.66 -2.69
CA TRP A 85 -5.48 -1.51 -2.58
C TRP A 85 -4.16 -0.75 -2.74
N SER A 86 -4.14 0.26 -3.63
CA SER A 86 -2.95 1.08 -3.85
C SER A 86 -2.47 1.78 -2.58
N LYS A 87 -3.38 2.14 -1.66
CA LYS A 87 -3.05 2.76 -0.37
C LYS A 87 -2.21 1.82 0.49
N VAL A 88 -2.60 0.55 0.57
CA VAL A 88 -1.88 -0.47 1.35
C VAL A 88 -0.54 -0.80 0.70
N TYR A 89 -0.49 -0.87 -0.63
CA TYR A 89 0.75 -1.05 -1.37
C TYR A 89 1.78 0.04 -1.06
N LEU A 90 1.40 1.30 -1.22
CA LEU A 90 2.28 2.42 -0.95
C LEU A 90 2.71 2.47 0.51
N LEU A 91 1.79 2.22 1.43
CA LEU A 91 2.09 2.19 2.85
C LEU A 91 3.19 1.15 3.16
N ASN A 92 3.11 -0.06 2.61
CA ASN A 92 4.16 -1.07 2.76
C ASN A 92 5.50 -0.59 2.20
N ARG A 93 5.49 0.14 1.06
CA ARG A 93 6.70 0.72 0.47
C ARG A 93 7.33 1.84 1.33
N VAL A 94 6.51 2.56 2.09
CA VAL A 94 6.96 3.58 3.04
C VAL A 94 7.47 2.97 4.34
N LEU A 95 6.80 1.94 4.86
CA LEU A 95 7.08 1.35 6.17
C LEU A 95 8.47 0.71 6.26
N PHE A 96 8.91 0.04 5.19
CA PHE A 96 10.08 -0.84 5.22
C PHE A 96 11.26 -0.29 4.42
N ASN A 97 12.48 -0.59 4.89
CA ASN A 97 13.71 -0.20 4.20
C ASN A 97 14.24 -1.33 3.29
N PHE A 98 13.57 -1.57 2.16
CA PHE A 98 13.98 -2.56 1.16
C PHE A 98 14.54 -1.93 -0.13
N ASN A 99 14.39 -0.60 -0.32
CA ASN A 99 14.85 0.12 -1.51
C ASN A 99 16.35 0.02 -1.77
N ASP A 100 17.18 -0.09 -0.74
CA ASP A 100 18.65 -0.18 -0.90
C ASP A 100 19.08 -1.47 -1.64
N ARG A 101 18.14 -2.37 -1.92
CA ARG A 101 18.38 -3.66 -2.57
C ARG A 101 17.58 -3.85 -3.86
N LEU A 102 16.76 -2.88 -4.25
CA LEU A 102 15.93 -2.97 -5.45
C LEU A 102 16.57 -2.24 -6.63
N PRO A 103 16.39 -2.74 -7.86
CA PRO A 103 16.76 -1.99 -9.05
C PRO A 103 16.01 -0.64 -9.08
N PRO A 104 16.57 0.39 -9.75
CA PRO A 104 15.86 1.65 -9.93
C PRO A 104 14.50 1.40 -10.60
N PRO A 105 13.50 2.26 -10.35
CA PRO A 105 12.22 2.15 -11.02
C PRO A 105 12.46 2.06 -12.54
N ALA A 106 11.93 1.03 -13.19
CA ALA A 106 12.00 0.92 -14.64
C ALA A 106 11.31 2.14 -15.28
N ASP A 107 11.62 2.45 -16.54
CA ASP A 107 10.98 3.52 -17.33
C ASP A 107 9.47 3.26 -17.63
N GLY A 108 8.82 2.39 -16.84
CA GLY A 108 7.43 1.97 -16.97
C GLY A 108 6.69 2.02 -15.63
N PRO A 109 5.36 1.81 -15.64
CA PRO A 109 4.59 1.80 -14.41
C PRO A 109 5.00 0.64 -13.50
N ALA A 110 5.10 0.91 -12.21
CA ALA A 110 5.17 -0.12 -11.18
C ALA A 110 3.81 -0.81 -11.07
N THR A 111 3.81 -2.13 -11.04
CA THR A 111 2.63 -2.98 -10.99
C THR A 111 2.56 -3.78 -9.71
N PHE A 112 1.37 -3.94 -9.16
CA PHE A 112 1.13 -4.85 -8.03
C PHE A 112 0.08 -5.89 -8.42
N SER A 113 0.28 -7.13 -8.00
CA SER A 113 -0.62 -8.27 -8.24
C SER A 113 -0.97 -8.97 -6.92
N THR A 114 -1.97 -9.85 -6.98
CA THR A 114 -2.48 -10.71 -5.89
C THR A 114 -1.45 -11.53 -5.11
N GLY A 115 -0.24 -11.65 -5.65
CA GLY A 115 0.83 -12.45 -5.07
C GLY A 115 2.15 -11.71 -5.07
N PHE A 116 2.19 -10.46 -4.63
CA PHE A 116 3.40 -9.68 -4.41
C PHE A 116 4.50 -9.77 -5.45
N THR A 117 4.24 -8.95 -6.47
CA THR A 117 5.12 -8.46 -7.53
C THR A 117 5.77 -9.56 -8.37
N LEU A 118 5.75 -9.32 -9.68
CA LEU A 118 6.28 -10.19 -10.74
C LEU A 118 5.65 -11.59 -10.84
N THR A 119 4.83 -11.73 -11.88
CA THR A 119 4.68 -12.93 -12.73
C THR A 119 5.42 -14.19 -12.29
N HIS A 120 4.92 -14.94 -11.30
CA HIS A 120 5.11 -16.38 -11.30
C HIS A 120 3.89 -17.10 -10.75
N ILE A 121 3.08 -17.56 -11.70
CA ILE A 121 2.28 -18.76 -11.59
C ILE A 121 3.25 -19.90 -11.20
N ARG A 122 3.47 -20.12 -9.87
CA ARG A 122 4.14 -21.27 -9.18
C ARG A 122 5.40 -20.96 -8.33
N GLY A 123 5.40 -19.99 -7.41
CA GLY A 123 6.52 -19.83 -6.45
C GLY A 123 6.22 -18.95 -5.24
N GLN A 124 7.01 -19.07 -4.16
CA GLN A 124 7.03 -18.08 -3.08
C GLN A 124 7.65 -16.77 -3.59
N PRO A 125 7.13 -15.59 -3.22
CA PRO A 125 7.69 -14.32 -3.66
C PRO A 125 9.16 -14.17 -3.20
N SER A 126 10.04 -13.76 -4.10
CA SER A 126 11.43 -13.45 -3.79
C SER A 126 11.62 -11.93 -3.59
N CYS A 127 12.74 -11.52 -3.00
CA CYS A 127 13.03 -10.09 -2.85
C CYS A 127 13.31 -9.39 -4.18
N GLU A 128 13.83 -10.13 -5.17
CA GLU A 128 14.12 -9.63 -6.52
C GLU A 128 12.85 -9.30 -7.28
N ASP A 129 11.74 -9.89 -6.84
CA ASP A 129 10.43 -9.64 -7.41
C ASP A 129 9.82 -8.33 -6.92
N LEU A 130 10.33 -7.69 -5.86
CA LEU A 130 9.71 -6.48 -5.29
C LEU A 130 9.97 -5.24 -6.15
N GLU A 131 8.91 -4.56 -6.57
CA GLU A 131 9.00 -3.23 -7.18
C GLU A 131 8.85 -2.13 -6.14
N CYS A 132 9.56 -1.00 -6.27
CA CYS A 132 9.32 0.19 -5.46
C CYS A 132 9.15 1.42 -6.34
N PRO A 133 7.94 2.02 -6.37
CA PRO A 133 7.70 3.24 -7.12
C PRO A 133 8.20 4.49 -6.37
N ILE A 134 8.72 4.35 -5.16
CA ILE A 134 9.10 5.48 -4.30
C ILE A 134 10.61 5.71 -4.37
N VAL A 135 11.00 6.91 -4.75
CA VAL A 135 12.37 7.41 -4.64
C VAL A 135 12.48 8.20 -3.33
N TRP A 136 13.57 8.02 -2.59
CA TRP A 136 13.81 8.71 -1.32
C TRP A 136 14.96 9.71 -1.47
N ASN A 137 14.62 11.01 -1.50
CA ASN A 137 15.58 12.10 -1.58
C ASN A 137 15.72 12.76 -0.21
N GLU A 138 16.85 12.59 0.47
CA GLU A 138 17.12 13.18 1.80
C GLU A 138 16.01 12.90 2.84
N GLY A 139 15.42 11.70 2.79
CA GLY A 139 14.32 11.32 3.69
C GLY A 139 12.92 11.75 3.22
N ARG A 140 12.80 12.40 2.06
CA ARG A 140 11.53 12.77 1.44
C ARG A 140 11.15 11.74 0.36
N PRO A 141 9.96 11.12 0.45
CA PRO A 141 9.49 10.24 -0.59
C PRO A 141 8.93 11.04 -1.78
N GLU A 142 9.22 10.55 -2.98
CA GLU A 142 8.68 11.02 -4.25
C GLU A 142 8.22 9.81 -5.06
N LEU A 143 7.17 9.98 -5.87
CA LEU A 143 6.69 8.90 -6.74
C LEU A 143 7.53 8.91 -8.03
N GLY A 144 8.49 8.00 -8.13
CA GLY A 144 9.40 7.90 -9.28
C GLY A 144 8.87 7.03 -10.43
N ALA A 145 7.77 6.30 -10.22
CA ALA A 145 7.11 5.53 -11.26
C ALA A 145 5.59 5.56 -11.10
N ARG A 146 4.89 5.52 -12.23
CA ARG A 146 3.43 5.41 -12.27
C ARG A 146 2.99 4.13 -11.55
N LEU A 147 1.91 4.16 -10.78
CA LEU A 147 1.29 2.94 -10.26
C LEU A 147 0.24 2.45 -11.25
N LEU A 148 0.47 1.28 -11.86
CA LEU A 148 -0.53 0.57 -12.64
C LEU A 148 -0.94 -0.68 -11.87
N ALA A 149 -2.14 -0.69 -11.32
CA ALA A 149 -2.67 -1.91 -10.75
C ALA A 149 -2.91 -2.93 -11.86
N PHE A 150 -2.45 -4.17 -11.64
CA PHE A 150 -2.68 -5.25 -12.59
C PHE A 150 -3.99 -5.97 -12.29
N ASN A 151 -4.74 -6.34 -13.34
CA ASN A 151 -5.96 -7.13 -13.23
C ASN A 151 -5.65 -8.53 -12.65
N GLY A 152 -5.97 -8.71 -11.37
CA GLY A 152 -5.93 -9.96 -10.63
C GLY A 152 -6.99 -9.93 -9.53
N GLY A 153 -7.13 -11.01 -8.77
CA GLY A 153 -7.97 -11.03 -7.55
C GLY A 153 -7.51 -10.04 -6.45
N PRO A 154 -7.89 -10.25 -5.19
CA PRO A 154 -7.64 -9.26 -4.14
C PRO A 154 -6.17 -9.16 -3.76
N TYR A 155 -5.68 -7.93 -3.63
CA TYR A 155 -4.37 -7.63 -3.07
C TYR A 155 -4.25 -8.11 -1.62
N ARG A 156 -3.18 -8.84 -1.27
CA ARG A 156 -3.01 -9.48 0.05
C ARG A 156 -2.14 -8.64 1.00
N GLY A 157 -2.53 -7.39 1.24
CA GLY A 157 -1.69 -6.38 1.86
C GLY A 157 -1.06 -6.76 3.22
N GLY A 158 -1.76 -7.52 4.06
CA GLY A 158 -1.23 -8.02 5.33
C GLY A 158 -0.16 -9.11 5.15
N ASP A 159 -0.33 -9.97 4.15
CA ASP A 159 0.64 -11.04 3.88
C ASP A 159 1.97 -10.48 3.39
N GLU A 160 1.96 -9.40 2.59
CA GLU A 160 3.20 -8.69 2.29
C GLU A 160 3.78 -8.02 3.50
N PHE A 161 2.97 -7.36 4.32
CA PHE A 161 3.48 -6.74 5.53
C PHE A 161 4.25 -7.77 6.37
N ALA A 162 3.70 -8.98 6.53
CA ALA A 162 4.36 -10.10 7.20
C ALA A 162 5.61 -10.60 6.46
N PHE A 163 5.61 -10.61 5.12
CA PHE A 163 6.76 -10.94 4.29
C PHE A 163 7.90 -9.93 4.44
N LEU A 164 7.60 -8.64 4.31
CA LEU A 164 8.56 -7.54 4.39
C LEU A 164 9.15 -7.43 5.78
N ARG A 165 8.32 -7.51 6.83
CA ARG A 165 8.78 -7.44 8.23
C ARG A 165 9.78 -8.54 8.58
N ARG A 166 9.65 -9.73 7.99
CA ARG A 166 10.59 -10.84 8.20
C ARG A 166 11.94 -10.63 7.52
N ARG A 167 12.03 -9.72 6.55
CA ARG A 167 13.21 -9.55 5.66
C ARG A 167 13.88 -8.19 5.79
N PHE A 168 13.12 -7.18 6.20
CA PHE A 168 13.55 -5.79 6.22
C PHE A 168 13.19 -5.14 7.55
N GLY A 169 14.08 -4.27 8.02
CA GLY A 169 13.78 -3.37 9.13
C GLY A 169 12.80 -2.27 8.68
N PHE A 170 12.11 -1.70 9.64
CA PHE A 170 11.34 -0.48 9.41
C PHE A 170 12.26 0.65 8.94
N ARG A 171 11.77 1.45 7.98
CA ARG A 171 12.43 2.67 7.52
C ARG A 171 12.45 3.70 8.64
N LYS A 172 13.57 4.38 8.81
CA LYS A 172 13.64 5.57 9.67
C LYS A 172 12.89 6.71 8.98
N LEU A 173 11.70 6.99 9.48
CA LEU A 173 10.84 8.04 8.94
C LEU A 173 11.13 9.35 9.68
N HIS A 174 11.77 10.27 8.98
CA HIS A 174 12.02 11.64 9.42
C HIS A 174 10.97 12.57 8.77
N LEU A 175 10.65 13.68 9.42
CA LEU A 175 9.98 14.82 8.80
C LEU A 175 11.01 15.94 8.68
#